data_AF-N1URL8-F1
#
_entry.id   AF-N1URL8-F1
#
_cell.length_a   1.000
_cell.length_b   1.000
_cell.length_c   1.000
_cell.angle_alpha   90.00
_cell.angle_beta   90.00
_cell.angle_gamma   90.00
#
_symmetry.space_group_name_H-M   'P 1'
#
loop_
_entity.id
_entity.type
_entity.pdbx_description
1 polymer ?
#
loop_
_entity_poly.entity_id
_entity_poly.type
_entity_poly.pdbx_seq_one_letter_code
_entity_poly.pdbx_strand_id
1 'polypeptide(L)'
;MITDLMRNDLGKISKEGSVHVQNLFSVEKYKTIFQMTSTIQSELLDSIEWKDIFKELFPGGSITGAPKLRAMQLIQELEKPRGVYTGAIGVIQPNQNAVFSIGIRTLELKKGKEILESVRGLLGILILKKNGLKF
;
A
#
# COMPACT_ATOMS: atom_id res chain seq x y z
N MET A 1 -6.11 -10.62 -9.28
CA MET A 1 -5.69 -10.95 -7.90
C MET A 1 -5.37 -9.71 -7.06
N ILE A 2 -4.30 -8.94 -7.31
CA ILE A 2 -3.98 -7.76 -6.46
C ILE A 2 -5.06 -6.67 -6.54
N THR A 3 -5.61 -6.42 -7.73
CA THR A 3 -6.72 -5.48 -7.92
C THR A 3 -7.95 -5.89 -7.10
N ASP A 4 -8.28 -7.18 -7.07
CA ASP A 4 -9.44 -7.69 -6.31
C ASP A 4 -9.21 -7.58 -4.81
N LEU A 5 -7.99 -7.88 -4.35
CA LEU A 5 -7.63 -7.73 -2.95
C LEU A 5 -7.76 -6.26 -2.49
N MET A 6 -7.25 -5.32 -3.29
CA MET A 6 -7.37 -3.89 -2.99
C MET A 6 -8.82 -3.39 -3.02
N ARG A 7 -9.65 -3.88 -3.95
CA ARG A 7 -11.09 -3.59 -3.97
C ARG A 7 -11.77 -4.09 -2.70
N ASN A 8 -11.44 -5.31 -2.27
CA ASN A 8 -11.97 -5.89 -1.04
C ASN A 8 -11.58 -5.06 0.19
N ASP A 9 -10.32 -4.64 0.30
CA ASP A 9 -9.86 -3.87 1.46
C ASP A 9 -10.46 -2.47 1.50
N LEU A 10 -10.53 -1.78 0.35
CA LEU A 10 -11.21 -0.48 0.25
C LEU A 10 -12.70 -0.59 0.55
N GLY A 11 -13.35 -1.69 0.14
CA GLY A 11 -14.77 -1.93 0.38
C GLY A 11 -15.17 -1.89 1.86
N LYS A 12 -14.26 -2.18 2.78
CA LYS A 12 -14.53 -2.16 4.22
C LYS A 12 -14.60 -0.76 4.83
N ILE A 13 -14.00 0.24 4.17
CA ILE A 13 -13.87 1.62 4.67
C ILE A 13 -14.50 2.66 3.75
N SER A 14 -15.15 2.21 2.67
CA SER A 14 -15.70 3.09 1.64
C SER A 14 -17.23 3.09 1.67
N LYS A 15 -17.83 4.17 1.17
CA LYS A 15 -19.27 4.26 0.90
C LYS A 15 -19.68 3.15 -0.06
N GLU A 16 -20.85 2.57 0.17
CA GLU A 16 -21.38 1.49 -0.66
C GLU A 16 -21.44 1.90 -2.14
N GLY A 17 -21.02 1.00 -3.03
CA GLY A 17 -20.97 1.25 -4.48
C GLY A 17 -19.87 2.21 -4.96
N SER A 18 -19.10 2.86 -4.07
CA SER A 18 -18.10 3.85 -4.49
C SER A 18 -16.79 3.24 -5.00
N VAL A 19 -16.48 1.99 -4.64
CA VAL A 19 -15.22 1.32 -5.03
C VAL A 19 -15.26 0.92 -6.50
N HIS A 20 -14.43 1.55 -7.32
CA HIS A 20 -14.33 1.26 -8.75
C HIS A 20 -12.89 1.25 -9.24
N VAL A 21 -12.64 0.47 -10.31
CA VAL A 21 -11.33 0.41 -10.98
C VAL A 21 -11.34 1.46 -12.08
N GLN A 22 -10.56 2.53 -11.90
CA GLN A 22 -10.46 3.61 -12.87
C GLN A 22 -9.63 3.20 -14.10
N ASN A 23 -8.51 2.51 -13.86
CA ASN A 23 -7.61 2.00 -14.90
C ASN A 23 -7.23 0.57 -14.56
N LEU A 24 -7.43 -0.36 -15.48
CA LEU A 24 -7.11 -1.77 -15.28
C LEU A 24 -5.95 -2.18 -16.21
N PHE A 25 -4.85 -2.65 -15.63
CA PHE A 25 -3.70 -3.21 -16.35
C PHE A 25 -3.09 -2.27 -17.39
N SER A 26 -3.00 -0.99 -17.06
CA SER A 26 -2.24 -0.01 -17.86
C SER A 26 -0.76 -0.35 -17.83
N VAL A 27 -0.06 -0.23 -18.95
CA VAL A 27 1.38 -0.47 -19.01
C VAL A 27 2.10 0.88 -19.05
N GLU A 28 2.84 1.17 -18.00
CA GLU A 28 3.64 2.37 -17.85
C GLU A 28 5.11 2.09 -18.17
N LYS A 29 5.71 2.96 -18.98
CA LYS A 29 7.14 2.90 -19.29
C LYS A 29 7.92 3.76 -18.30
N TYR A 30 8.78 3.13 -17.52
CA TYR A 30 9.80 3.79 -16.71
C TYR A 30 11.16 3.73 -17.43
N LYS A 31 12.17 4.40 -16.86
CA LYS A 31 13.50 4.51 -17.47
C LYS A 31 14.12 3.15 -17.82
N THR A 32 13.94 2.15 -16.98
CA THR A 32 14.60 0.84 -17.11
C THR A 32 13.65 -0.35 -17.13
N ILE A 33 12.35 -0.14 -16.88
CA ILE A 33 11.34 -1.21 -16.80
C ILE A 33 10.02 -0.74 -17.41
N PHE A 34 9.21 -1.70 -17.85
CA PHE A 34 7.78 -1.50 -18.05
C PHE A 34 7.06 -2.07 -16.83
N GLN A 35 6.09 -1.33 -16.31
CA GLN A 35 5.32 -1.73 -15.14
C GLN A 35 3.83 -1.72 -15.48
N MET A 36 3.17 -2.82 -15.17
CA MET A 36 1.71 -2.89 -15.22
C MET A 36 1.14 -2.24 -13.95
N THR A 37 0.25 -1.27 -14.13
CA THR A 37 -0.42 -0.53 -13.06
C THR A 37 -1.93 -0.66 -13.20
N SER A 38 -2.62 -0.60 -12.06
CA SER A 38 -4.07 -0.49 -11.99
C SER A 38 -4.42 0.55 -10.93
N THR A 39 -5.40 1.39 -11.23
CA THR A 39 -5.88 2.46 -10.35
C THR A 39 -7.26 2.11 -9.81
N ILE A 40 -7.41 2.15 -8.50
CA ILE A 40 -8.68 1.90 -7.79
C ILE A 40 -9.00 3.15 -6.98
N GLN A 41 -10.25 3.59 -7.04
CA GLN A 41 -10.74 4.76 -6.33
C GLN A 41 -12.00 4.40 -5.54
N SER A 42 -12.21 5.11 -4.45
CA SER A 42 -13.41 5.01 -3.63
C SER A 42 -13.61 6.28 -2.81
N GLU A 43 -14.83 6.44 -2.29
CA GLU A 43 -15.14 7.49 -1.32
C GLU A 43 -15.15 6.88 0.07
N LEU A 44 -14.36 7.41 0.99
CA LEU A 44 -14.32 6.93 2.37
C LEU A 44 -15.64 7.22 3.09
N LEU A 45 -16.01 6.37 4.05
CA LEU A 45 -17.07 6.70 5.01
C LEU A 45 -16.65 7.93 5.84
N ASP A 46 -17.62 8.78 6.17
CA ASP A 46 -17.32 10.06 6.86
C ASP A 46 -16.73 9.85 8.27
N SER A 47 -16.97 8.68 8.87
CA SER A 47 -16.45 8.28 10.19
C SER A 47 -15.01 7.75 10.18
N ILE A 48 -14.36 7.65 9.02
CA ILE A 48 -13.05 6.98 8.90
C ILE A 48 -11.91 7.90 9.31
N GLU A 49 -11.09 7.40 10.25
CA GLU A 49 -9.85 8.03 10.68
C GLU A 49 -8.63 7.35 10.06
N TRP A 50 -7.47 7.99 10.14
CA TRP A 50 -6.22 7.43 9.61
C TRP A 50 -5.90 6.04 10.15
N LYS A 51 -6.19 5.79 11.43
CA LYS A 51 -5.96 4.49 12.08
C LYS A 51 -6.74 3.36 11.39
N ASP A 52 -7.96 3.65 10.93
CA ASP A 52 -8.83 2.67 10.27
C ASP A 52 -8.34 2.37 8.86
N ILE A 53 -7.87 3.41 8.16
CA ILE A 53 -7.23 3.29 6.85
C ILE A 53 -6.00 2.38 6.95
N PHE A 54 -5.12 2.62 7.92
CA PHE A 54 -3.94 1.78 8.11
C PHE A 54 -4.29 0.35 8.50
N LYS A 55 -5.28 0.17 9.40
CA LYS A 55 -5.72 -1.14 9.85
C LYS A 55 -6.24 -2.01 8.70
N GLU A 56 -7.00 -1.44 7.78
CA GLU A 56 -7.62 -2.23 6.70
C GLU A 56 -6.72 -2.37 5.46
N LEU A 57 -5.95 -1.34 5.11
CA LEU A 57 -5.15 -1.35 3.88
C LEU A 57 -3.76 -1.95 4.06
N PHE A 58 -3.17 -1.89 5.26
CA PHE A 58 -1.80 -2.36 5.50
C PHE A 58 -1.74 -3.70 6.24
N PRO A 59 -0.73 -4.54 5.95
CA PRO A 59 0.30 -4.39 4.91
C PRO A 59 -0.25 -4.53 3.48
N GLY A 60 0.45 -3.92 2.52
CA GLY A 60 0.02 -3.85 1.12
C GLY A 60 -0.19 -5.22 0.47
N GLY A 61 -1.21 -5.35 -0.37
CA GLY A 61 -1.54 -6.61 -1.04
C GLY A 61 -0.40 -7.20 -1.89
N SER A 62 0.42 -6.35 -2.51
CA SER A 62 1.52 -6.75 -3.40
C SER A 62 2.72 -7.38 -2.68
N ILE A 63 2.84 -7.21 -1.36
CA ILE A 63 3.98 -7.70 -0.56
C ILE A 63 3.58 -8.75 0.49
N THR A 64 2.29 -9.10 0.52
CA THR A 64 1.73 -10.17 1.34
C THR A 64 1.40 -11.37 0.46
N GLY A 65 0.23 -11.37 -0.16
CA GLY A 65 -0.35 -12.51 -0.88
C GLY A 65 -1.87 -12.53 -0.71
N ALA A 66 -2.53 -13.51 -1.35
CA ALA A 66 -3.96 -13.73 -1.22
C ALA A 66 -4.23 -15.21 -0.91
N PRO A 67 -5.11 -15.54 0.06
CA PRO A 67 -5.84 -14.66 0.97
C PRO A 67 -4.92 -13.91 1.96
N LYS A 68 -5.11 -12.59 2.14
CA LYS A 68 -4.17 -11.72 2.88
C LYS A 68 -3.90 -12.22 4.30
N LEU A 69 -4.94 -12.57 5.05
CA LEU A 69 -4.78 -13.04 6.43
C LEU A 69 -3.93 -14.30 6.52
N ARG A 70 -4.19 -15.30 5.67
CA ARG A 70 -3.42 -16.54 5.69
C ARG A 70 -1.98 -16.32 5.22
N ALA A 71 -1.77 -15.48 4.21
CA ALA A 71 -0.43 -15.09 3.77
C ALA A 71 0.36 -14.40 4.90
N MET A 72 -0.26 -13.51 5.66
CA MET A 72 0.38 -12.84 6.80
C MET A 72 0.75 -13.82 7.93
N GLN A 73 -0.11 -14.79 8.23
CA GLN A 73 0.20 -15.84 9.21
C GLN A 73 1.43 -16.65 8.78
N LEU A 74 1.46 -17.09 7.52
CA LEU A 74 2.61 -17.82 6.97
C LEU A 74 3.89 -16.98 6.98
N ILE A 75 3.81 -15.69 6.64
CA ILE A 75 4.97 -14.78 6.73
C ILE A 75 5.47 -14.70 8.18
N GLN A 76 4.57 -14.63 9.16
CA GLN A 76 4.93 -14.58 10.57
C GLN A 76 5.56 -15.89 11.07
N GLU A 77 5.13 -17.04 10.55
CA GLU A 77 5.69 -18.36 10.86
C GLU A 77 7.07 -18.56 10.22
N LEU A 78 7.28 -18.04 9.00
CA LEU A 78 8.45 -18.34 8.17
C LEU A 78 9.56 -17.28 8.23
N GLU A 79 9.23 -16.04 8.60
CA GLU A 79 10.16 -14.91 8.54
C GLU A 79 10.35 -14.23 9.90
N LYS A 80 11.53 -13.62 10.08
CA LYS A 80 11.75 -12.67 11.19
C LYS A 80 10.94 -11.39 10.97
N PRO A 81 10.65 -10.60 12.02
CA PRO A 81 9.98 -9.31 11.87
C PRO A 81 10.65 -8.42 10.83
N ARG A 82 9.86 -7.94 9.85
CA ARG A 82 10.37 -7.17 8.69
C ARG A 82 10.74 -5.73 9.02
N GLY A 83 10.29 -5.17 10.15
CA GLY A 83 10.57 -3.78 10.51
C GLY A 83 10.00 -2.79 9.51
N VAL A 84 10.83 -1.85 9.04
CA VAL A 84 10.43 -0.84 8.02
C VAL A 84 10.14 -1.49 6.66
N TYR A 85 10.80 -2.63 6.36
CA TYR A 85 10.59 -3.34 5.11
C TYR A 85 9.14 -3.80 5.00
N THR A 86 8.49 -3.50 3.88
CA THR A 86 7.06 -3.74 3.58
C THR A 86 6.07 -2.95 4.46
N GLY A 87 6.54 -1.97 5.23
CA GLY A 87 5.72 -0.99 5.93
C GLY A 87 5.18 0.12 5.02
N ALA A 88 4.83 1.27 5.62
CA ALA A 88 4.35 2.46 4.92
C ALA A 88 5.32 3.63 5.11
N ILE A 89 5.62 4.35 4.03
CA ILE A 89 6.42 5.59 4.05
C ILE A 89 5.60 6.67 3.35
N GLY A 90 5.38 7.81 3.98
CA GLY A 90 4.56 8.85 3.38
C GLY A 90 4.43 10.10 4.21
N VAL A 91 3.53 10.98 3.76
CA VAL A 91 3.25 12.27 4.37
C VAL A 91 1.74 12.47 4.50
N ILE A 92 1.31 13.04 5.63
CA ILE A 92 -0.03 13.56 5.84
C ILE A 92 0.10 15.08 5.93
N GLN A 93 -0.64 15.79 5.10
CA GLN A 93 -0.68 17.24 5.08
C GLN A 93 -1.74 17.78 6.07
N PRO A 94 -1.65 19.04 6.52
CA PRO A 94 -2.64 19.65 7.42
C PRO A 94 -4.08 19.64 6.86
N ASN A 95 -4.24 19.65 5.54
CA ASN A 95 -5.53 19.53 4.85
C ASN A 95 -6.07 18.09 4.75
N GLN A 96 -5.43 17.14 5.45
CA GLN A 96 -5.73 15.71 5.44
C GLN A 96 -5.53 15.00 4.09
N ASN A 97 -4.81 15.60 3.13
CA ASN A 97 -4.30 14.84 2.00
C ASN A 97 -3.09 14.02 2.42
N ALA A 98 -2.99 12.79 1.93
CA ALA A 98 -1.85 11.96 2.19
C ALA A 98 -1.37 11.20 0.96
N VAL A 99 -0.09 10.86 0.98
CA VAL A 99 0.51 9.99 -0.03
C VAL A 99 1.41 9.04 0.71
N PHE A 100 1.24 7.75 0.43
CA PHE A 100 2.06 6.69 0.99
C PHE A 100 2.65 5.82 -0.12
N SER A 101 3.78 5.22 0.18
CA SER A 101 4.40 4.17 -0.60
C SER A 101 4.69 3.00 0.31
N ILE A 102 4.74 1.81 -0.27
CA ILE A 102 5.21 0.62 0.44
C ILE A 102 6.72 0.77 0.68
N GLY A 103 7.20 0.41 1.87
CA GLY A 103 8.61 0.43 2.28
C GLY A 103 9.43 -0.66 1.61
N ILE A 104 9.66 -0.54 0.31
CA ILE A 104 10.43 -1.47 -0.53
C ILE A 104 11.45 -0.67 -1.34
N ARG A 105 12.57 -1.32 -1.70
CA ARG A 105 13.77 -0.61 -2.20
C ARG A 105 14.22 0.54 -1.29
N THR A 106 13.99 0.41 0.01
CA THR A 106 14.35 1.39 1.03
C THR A 106 15.54 0.87 1.83
N LEU A 107 16.51 1.75 2.08
CA LEU A 107 17.65 1.44 2.94
C LEU A 107 17.40 2.00 4.35
N GLU A 108 17.51 1.15 5.37
CA GLU A 108 17.38 1.53 6.79
C GLU A 108 18.78 1.68 7.41
N LEU A 109 19.19 2.91 7.73
CA LEU A 109 20.44 3.19 8.44
C LEU A 109 20.21 3.20 9.96
N LYS A 110 20.89 2.31 10.69
CA LYS A 110 20.91 2.32 12.16
C LYS A 110 22.25 2.84 12.66
N LYS A 111 22.24 3.88 13.50
CA LYS A 111 23.48 4.38 14.14
C LYS A 111 24.06 3.30 15.07
N GLY A 112 25.32 2.92 14.87
CA GLY A 112 26.10 2.10 15.81
C GLY A 112 26.14 0.58 15.56
N LYS A 113 25.55 0.07 14.46
CA LYS A 113 25.75 -1.30 13.98
C LYS A 113 25.92 -1.30 12.46
N GLU A 114 26.65 -2.28 11.94
CA GLU A 114 26.88 -2.50 10.50
C GLU A 114 25.58 -2.34 9.70
N ILE A 115 25.72 -1.75 8.50
CA ILE A 115 24.62 -1.47 7.58
C ILE A 115 23.86 -2.77 7.31
N LEU A 116 22.62 -2.88 7.80
CA LEU A 116 21.72 -3.97 7.42
C LEU A 116 21.08 -3.60 6.08
N GLU A 117 21.75 -3.95 4.99
CA GLU A 117 21.19 -3.83 3.64
C GLU A 117 20.04 -4.83 3.47
N SER A 118 18.81 -4.35 3.51
CA SER A 118 17.65 -5.14 3.05
C SER A 118 17.03 -4.45 1.84
N VAL A 119 17.66 -4.59 0.68
CA VAL A 119 17.09 -4.16 -0.61
C VAL A 119 16.35 -5.35 -1.22
N ARG A 120 15.02 -5.36 -1.12
CA ARG A 120 14.15 -6.30 -1.86
C ARG A 120 12.88 -5.59 -2.36
N GLY A 121 12.37 -6.00 -3.54
CA GLY A 121 10.96 -5.83 -3.95
C GLY A 121 10.55 -4.58 -4.76
N LEU A 122 9.42 -4.63 -5.47
CA LEU A 122 9.02 -3.83 -6.65
C LEU A 122 7.98 -2.73 -6.37
N LEU A 123 8.17 -1.52 -6.92
CA LEU A 123 7.38 -0.28 -6.70
C LEU A 123 5.85 -0.50 -6.61
N GLY A 124 5.27 -0.16 -5.45
CA GLY A 124 3.82 -0.03 -5.25
C GLY A 124 3.54 1.25 -4.49
N ILE A 125 2.90 2.22 -5.15
CA ILE A 125 2.50 3.50 -4.56
C ILE A 125 1.03 3.36 -4.14
N LEU A 126 0.73 3.69 -2.88
CA LEU A 126 -0.65 3.76 -2.36
C LEU A 126 -0.98 5.23 -2.04
N ILE A 127 -1.65 5.89 -2.95
CA ILE A 127 -2.05 7.29 -2.77
C ILE A 127 -3.42 7.33 -2.09
N LEU A 128 -3.50 8.00 -0.94
CA LEU A 128 -4.73 8.09 -0.13
C LEU A 128 -5.14 9.56 0.02
N LYS A 129 -6.10 10.00 -0.79
CA LYS A 129 -6.65 11.36 -0.69
C LYS A 129 -7.92 11.34 0.14
N LYS A 130 -7.97 12.13 1.22
CA LYS A 130 -9.20 12.31 2.01
C LYS A 130 -10.14 13.36 1.39
N ASN A 131 -9.64 14.28 0.55
CA ASN A 131 -10.39 15.43 0.05
C ASN A 131 -10.38 15.61 -1.49
N GLY A 132 -10.55 14.54 -2.26
CA GLY A 132 -11.05 14.63 -3.66
C GLY A 132 -10.20 15.35 -4.72
N LEU A 133 -8.96 15.74 -4.45
CA LEU A 133 -8.10 16.35 -5.47
C LEU A 133 -7.81 15.36 -6.61
N LYS A 134 -8.06 15.75 -7.86
CA LYS A 134 -7.60 15.03 -9.06
C LYS A 134 -6.09 15.27 -9.28
N PHE A 135 -5.44 14.35 -9.98
CA PHE A 135 -4.10 14.60 -10.54
C PHE A 135 -4.25 15.40 -11.84
#